data_AF-A0AAN8F9Q1-F1
#
_entry.id   AF-A0AAN8F9Q1-F1
#
_cell.length_a   1.000
_cell.length_b   1.000
_cell.length_c   1.000
_cell.angle_alpha   90.00
_cell.angle_beta   90.00
_cell.angle_gamma   90.00
#
_symmetry.space_group_name_H-M   'P 1'
#
loop_
_entity.id
_entity.type
_entity.pdbx_description
1 polymer ?
#
loop_
_entity_poly.entity_id
_entity_poly.type
_entity_poly.pdbx_seq_one_letter_code
_entity_poly.pdbx_strand_id
1 'polypeptide(L)'
;MLFDFLILLGFMSTVLSSMTLQELKAACPNDRQICIGKAMKGDCFGSSLKATVLKKECKCSCDAVHHDRIQKCCKTVGEQEMKFCLPLCRYNTSNEELGSTLGLKCLSQLTTWAYCASDATDQTACCKKRGVVKECLSFCKGDVPTCDSQAILDYQPCTQHMQAIMQCQKEGLGAKPRYDPDWSSVCEWEGK
;
A
#
# COMPACT_ATOMS: atom_id res chain seq x y z
N MET A 1 31.14 24.49 -36.74
CA MET A 1 29.67 24.28 -36.72
C MET A 1 29.44 22.93 -37.36
N LEU A 2 29.03 21.84 -36.72
CA LEU A 2 28.52 21.55 -35.38
C LEU A 2 28.95 20.09 -35.12
N PHE A 3 29.49 19.80 -33.94
CA PHE A 3 29.42 18.46 -33.36
C PHE A 3 27.95 18.16 -33.12
N ASP A 4 27.47 16.93 -33.33
CA ASP A 4 26.48 16.39 -32.39
C ASP A 4 26.45 14.85 -32.37
N PHE A 5 26.45 14.38 -31.13
CA PHE A 5 26.65 13.02 -30.67
C PHE A 5 25.42 12.16 -30.96
N LEU A 6 25.67 10.95 -31.50
CA LEU A 6 24.73 9.84 -31.43
C LEU A 6 24.56 9.44 -29.95
N ILE A 7 23.50 9.96 -29.33
CA ILE A 7 23.09 9.58 -27.97
C ILE A 7 22.56 8.14 -28.03
N LEU A 8 23.37 7.21 -27.52
CA LEU A 8 22.92 5.91 -27.04
C LEU A 8 21.98 6.14 -25.84
N LEU A 9 20.68 6.35 -26.12
CA LEU A 9 19.64 6.28 -25.10
C LEU A 9 19.49 4.81 -24.70
N GLY A 10 20.34 4.38 -23.77
CA GLY A 10 20.10 3.17 -22.99
C GLY A 10 18.77 3.34 -22.28
N PHE A 11 17.78 2.51 -22.66
CA PHE A 11 16.59 2.27 -21.87
C PHE A 11 17.03 1.71 -20.51
N MET A 12 17.35 2.59 -19.55
CA MET A 12 17.23 2.25 -18.15
C MET A 12 15.73 2.11 -17.89
N SER A 13 15.22 0.91 -18.16
CA SER A 13 13.96 0.48 -17.56
C SER A 13 14.21 0.61 -16.07
N THR A 14 13.63 1.62 -15.42
CA THR A 14 13.60 1.72 -13.97
C THR A 14 12.76 0.56 -13.48
N VAL A 15 13.38 -0.61 -13.37
CA VAL A 15 12.83 -1.75 -12.66
C VAL A 15 12.50 -1.18 -11.29
N LEU A 16 11.21 -1.17 -10.97
CA LEU A 16 10.71 -0.77 -9.67
C LEU A 16 11.21 -1.82 -8.67
N SER A 17 12.47 -1.68 -8.23
CA SER A 17 13.23 -2.74 -7.58
C SER A 17 12.53 -3.16 -6.31
N SER A 18 11.88 -4.32 -6.32
CA SER A 18 11.41 -5.05 -5.13
C SER A 18 12.47 -4.99 -4.03
N MET A 19 12.06 -4.90 -2.76
CA MET A 19 13.01 -4.90 -1.65
C MET A 19 14.06 -5.98 -1.86
N THR A 20 15.34 -5.63 -1.76
CA THR A 20 16.43 -6.57 -1.96
C THR A 20 16.65 -7.41 -0.72
N LEU A 21 17.32 -8.56 -0.90
CA LEU A 21 17.69 -9.43 0.22
C LEU A 21 18.56 -8.69 1.25
N GLN A 22 19.43 -7.78 0.81
CA GLN A 22 20.32 -7.02 1.68
C GLN A 22 19.55 -5.97 2.48
N GLU A 23 18.64 -5.23 1.83
CA GLU A 23 17.77 -4.26 2.51
C GLU A 23 16.90 -4.94 3.57
N LEU A 24 16.31 -6.10 3.25
CA LEU A 24 15.49 -6.83 4.22
C LEU A 24 16.30 -7.33 5.42
N LYS A 25 17.52 -7.84 5.18
CA LYS A 25 18.43 -8.24 6.27
C LYS A 25 18.83 -7.06 7.14
N ALA A 26 19.06 -5.89 6.55
CA ALA A 26 19.41 -4.68 7.28
C ALA A 26 18.22 -4.16 8.10
N ALA A 27 17.00 -4.24 7.56
CA ALA A 27 15.77 -3.84 8.25
C ALA A 27 15.39 -4.78 9.41
N CYS A 28 15.69 -6.08 9.27
CA CYS A 28 15.33 -7.13 10.24
C CYS A 28 16.55 -7.95 10.66
N PRO A 29 17.56 -7.34 11.33
CA PRO A 29 18.83 -7.99 11.63
C PRO A 29 18.69 -9.16 12.62
N ASN A 30 17.63 -9.16 13.43
CA ASN A 30 17.36 -10.18 14.44
C ASN A 30 16.48 -11.34 13.93
N ASP A 31 15.90 -11.22 12.74
CA ASP A 31 15.08 -12.29 12.17
C ASP A 31 15.97 -13.44 11.69
N ARG A 32 15.48 -14.68 11.86
CA ARG A 32 16.18 -15.87 11.37
C ARG A 32 16.34 -15.77 9.84
N GLN A 33 17.46 -16.29 9.31
CA GLN A 33 17.70 -16.29 7.85
C GLN A 33 16.56 -16.95 7.04
N ILE A 34 15.89 -17.95 7.62
CA ILE A 34 14.70 -18.57 7.00
C ILE A 34 13.54 -17.58 6.86
N CYS A 35 13.33 -16.67 7.82
CA CYS A 35 12.30 -15.64 7.76
C CYS A 35 12.54 -14.69 6.58
N ILE A 36 13.77 -14.19 6.46
CA ILE A 36 14.20 -13.33 5.35
C ILE A 36 13.95 -14.05 4.01
N GLY A 37 14.44 -15.28 3.87
CA GLY A 37 14.33 -16.04 2.62
C GLY A 37 12.89 -16.40 2.24
N LYS A 38 12.01 -16.64 3.22
CA LYS A 38 10.58 -16.93 3.00
C LYS A 38 9.81 -15.67 2.66
N ALA A 39 10.05 -14.56 3.37
CA ALA A 39 9.44 -13.28 3.09
C ALA A 39 9.76 -12.78 1.67
N MET A 40 11.03 -12.89 1.25
CA MET A 40 11.46 -12.55 -0.13
C MET A 40 10.78 -13.37 -1.23
N LYS A 41 10.34 -14.60 -0.91
CA LYS A 41 9.61 -15.46 -1.85
C LYS A 41 8.11 -15.16 -1.90
N GLY A 42 7.66 -14.15 -1.14
CA GLY A 42 6.25 -13.79 -1.03
C GLY A 42 5.45 -14.73 -0.13
N ASP A 43 6.10 -15.57 0.69
CA ASP A 43 5.41 -16.54 1.54
C ASP A 43 4.62 -15.87 2.68
N CYS A 44 4.81 -14.57 2.92
CA CYS A 44 4.07 -13.75 3.88
C CYS A 44 2.72 -13.23 3.34
N PHE A 45 2.46 -13.34 2.03
CA PHE A 45 1.26 -12.80 1.38
C PHE A 45 0.08 -13.78 1.42
N GLY A 46 -1.13 -13.21 1.52
CA GLY A 46 -2.38 -13.95 1.51
C GLY A 46 -2.76 -14.55 2.88
N SER A 47 -3.70 -15.49 2.82
CA SER A 47 -4.37 -16.10 3.98
C SER A 47 -4.06 -17.58 4.20
N SER A 48 -3.13 -18.17 3.41
CA SER A 48 -2.74 -19.58 3.57
C SER A 48 -2.21 -19.86 4.99
N LEU A 49 -2.31 -21.12 5.45
CA LEU A 49 -1.75 -21.55 6.74
C LEU A 49 -0.26 -21.18 6.85
N LYS A 50 0.50 -21.41 5.78
CA LYS A 50 1.92 -21.05 5.66
C LYS A 50 2.13 -19.55 5.89
N ALA A 51 1.37 -18.70 5.20
CA ALA A 51 1.47 -17.26 5.36
C ALA A 51 1.09 -16.82 6.77
N THR A 52 0.04 -17.39 7.36
CA THR A 52 -0.41 -17.10 8.72
C THR A 52 0.65 -17.45 9.77
N VAL A 53 1.28 -18.62 9.66
CA VAL A 53 2.39 -19.02 10.54
C VAL A 53 3.59 -18.08 10.38
N LEU A 54 3.99 -17.78 9.14
CA LEU A 54 5.12 -16.88 8.90
C LEU A 54 4.86 -15.46 9.41
N LYS A 55 3.66 -14.90 9.23
CA LYS A 55 3.32 -13.57 9.78
C LYS A 55 3.46 -13.52 11.31
N LYS A 56 3.27 -14.64 12.01
CA LYS A 56 3.43 -14.75 13.46
C LYS A 56 4.89 -14.95 13.88
N GLU A 57 5.58 -15.91 13.26
CA GLU A 57 6.93 -16.32 13.65
C GLU A 57 8.05 -15.45 13.04
N CYS A 58 7.77 -14.79 11.91
CA CYS A 58 8.69 -13.97 11.12
C CYS A 58 8.15 -12.53 10.99
N LYS A 59 7.71 -11.96 12.12
CA LYS A 59 6.95 -10.70 12.15
C LYS A 59 7.68 -9.55 11.46
N CYS A 60 8.95 -9.30 11.78
CA CYS A 60 9.69 -8.18 11.18
C CYS A 60 9.79 -8.36 9.66
N SER A 61 10.26 -9.52 9.20
CA SER A 61 10.44 -9.79 7.77
C SER A 61 9.12 -9.66 6.99
N CYS A 62 8.03 -10.21 7.54
CA CYS A 62 6.72 -10.12 6.90
C CYS A 62 6.18 -8.69 6.91
N ASP A 63 6.27 -7.96 8.01
CA ASP A 63 5.82 -6.57 8.08
C ASP A 63 6.62 -5.67 7.12
N ALA A 64 7.94 -5.91 6.99
CA ALA A 64 8.79 -5.19 6.04
C ALA A 64 8.37 -5.42 4.58
N VAL A 65 8.15 -6.67 4.15
CA VAL A 65 7.73 -6.93 2.75
C VAL A 65 6.30 -6.46 2.46
N HIS A 66 5.41 -6.47 3.47
CA HIS A 66 4.08 -5.84 3.35
C HIS A 66 4.20 -4.32 3.23
N HIS A 67 5.04 -3.69 4.04
CA HIS A 67 5.30 -2.24 3.98
C HIS A 67 5.87 -1.84 2.62
N ASP A 68 6.85 -2.56 2.11
CA ASP A 68 7.44 -2.30 0.80
C ASP A 68 6.42 -2.42 -0.35
N ARG A 69 5.54 -3.43 -0.28
CA ARG A 69 4.49 -3.62 -1.30
C ARG A 69 3.63 -2.37 -1.46
N ILE A 70 3.09 -1.86 -0.36
CA ILE A 70 2.20 -0.69 -0.38
C ILE A 70 2.97 0.62 -0.66
N GLN A 71 4.17 0.78 -0.08
CA GLN A 71 5.04 1.93 -0.36
C GLN A 71 5.38 2.05 -1.84
N LYS A 72 5.71 0.92 -2.49
CA LYS A 72 6.03 0.91 -3.91
C LYS A 72 4.86 1.34 -4.77
N CYS A 73 3.66 0.84 -4.49
CA CYS A 73 2.47 1.28 -5.20
C CYS A 73 2.29 2.80 -5.02
N CYS A 74 2.30 3.32 -3.80
CA CYS A 74 2.12 4.76 -3.56
C CYS A 74 3.20 5.62 -4.22
N LYS A 75 4.47 5.16 -4.25
CA LYS A 75 5.55 5.85 -4.96
C LYS A 75 5.37 5.85 -6.48
N THR A 76 4.69 4.84 -7.02
CA THR A 76 4.52 4.63 -8.47
C THR A 76 3.33 5.41 -9.00
N VAL A 77 2.17 5.26 -8.35
CA VAL A 77 0.90 5.79 -8.85
C VAL A 77 0.45 7.07 -8.12
N GLY A 78 1.13 7.42 -7.03
CA GLY A 78 0.79 8.61 -6.27
C GLY A 78 1.20 9.90 -6.97
N GLU A 79 0.41 10.95 -6.73
CA GLU A 79 0.70 12.29 -7.20
C GLU A 79 1.91 12.89 -6.47
N GLN A 80 2.34 14.09 -6.84
CA GLN A 80 3.53 14.73 -6.25
C GLN A 80 3.45 14.81 -4.71
N GLU A 81 2.27 15.14 -4.18
CA GLU A 81 1.99 15.23 -2.75
C GLU A 81 2.11 13.89 -2.01
N MET A 82 1.96 12.76 -2.72
CA MET A 82 2.13 11.44 -2.11
C MET A 82 3.52 11.29 -1.50
N LYS A 83 4.55 11.95 -2.03
CA LYS A 83 5.91 11.92 -1.44
C LYS A 83 5.92 12.35 0.03
N PHE A 84 5.17 13.40 0.36
CA PHE A 84 5.01 13.88 1.73
C PHE A 84 4.16 12.91 2.57
N CYS A 85 3.20 12.24 1.93
CA CYS A 85 2.25 11.33 2.56
C CYS A 85 2.69 9.86 2.64
N LEU A 86 3.86 9.52 2.08
CA LEU A 86 4.44 8.18 2.15
C LEU A 86 4.48 7.60 3.56
N PRO A 87 4.77 8.35 4.64
CA PRO A 87 4.70 7.79 5.98
C PRO A 87 3.33 7.15 6.27
N LEU A 88 2.22 7.72 5.80
CA LEU A 88 0.87 7.17 6.02
C LEU A 88 0.46 6.10 5.03
N CYS A 89 1.14 5.95 3.88
CA CYS A 89 0.82 4.91 2.92
C CYS A 89 1.42 3.54 3.31
N ARG A 90 0.88 2.96 4.38
CA ARG A 90 1.32 1.65 4.89
C ARG A 90 0.18 0.90 5.58
N TYR A 91 0.31 -0.42 5.69
CA TYR A 91 -0.76 -1.27 6.27
C TYR A 91 -0.93 -1.12 7.79
N ASN A 92 0.04 -0.53 8.49
CA ASN A 92 0.04 -0.34 9.93
C ASN A 92 -0.11 1.14 10.32
N THR A 93 -0.69 1.96 9.45
CA THR A 93 -1.08 3.34 9.79
C THR A 93 -2.20 3.30 10.83
N SER A 94 -2.00 3.98 11.96
CA SER A 94 -2.96 3.98 13.05
C SER A 94 -4.05 5.05 12.88
N ASN A 95 -5.16 4.91 13.61
CA ASN A 95 -6.20 5.95 13.66
C ASN A 95 -5.67 7.27 14.24
N GLU A 96 -4.70 7.20 15.16
CA GLU A 96 -4.03 8.39 15.70
C GLU A 96 -3.23 9.13 14.64
N GLU A 97 -2.51 8.40 13.78
CA GLU A 97 -1.77 9.00 12.67
C GLU A 97 -2.69 9.60 11.61
N LEU A 98 -3.81 8.93 11.31
CA LEU A 98 -4.85 9.45 10.42
C LEU A 98 -5.53 10.72 10.99
N GLY A 99 -5.68 10.81 12.31
CA GLY A 99 -6.22 11.99 13.00
C GLY A 99 -5.20 13.10 13.26
N SER A 100 -3.92 12.86 12.99
CA SER A 100 -2.85 13.85 13.21
C SER A 100 -2.85 14.96 12.16
N THR A 101 -2.09 16.03 12.39
CA THR A 101 -1.85 17.08 11.39
C THR A 101 -1.32 16.52 10.06
N LEU A 102 -0.52 15.45 10.10
CA LEU A 102 -0.04 14.79 8.88
C LEU A 102 -1.20 14.10 8.15
N GLY A 103 -2.06 13.38 8.88
CA GLY A 103 -3.25 12.75 8.35
C GLY A 103 -4.17 13.75 7.66
N LEU A 104 -4.44 14.88 8.31
CA LEU A 104 -5.25 15.96 7.77
C LEU A 104 -4.66 16.60 6.50
N LYS A 105 -3.33 16.70 6.38
CA LYS A 105 -2.66 17.20 5.16
C LYS A 105 -2.66 16.19 4.02
N CYS A 106 -2.74 14.90 4.33
CA CYS A 106 -2.68 13.81 3.38
C CYS A 106 -4.04 13.26 2.96
N LEU A 107 -5.09 13.96 3.35
CA LEU A 107 -6.48 13.65 3.03
C LEU A 107 -6.70 13.45 1.52
N SER A 108 -6.10 14.29 0.68
CA SER A 108 -6.22 14.16 -0.77
C SER A 108 -5.63 12.87 -1.34
N GLN A 109 -4.73 12.23 -0.60
CA GLN A 109 -4.03 11.02 -1.00
C GLN A 109 -4.75 9.75 -0.55
N LEU A 110 -5.93 9.86 0.09
CA LEU A 110 -6.70 8.73 0.62
C LEU A 110 -7.14 7.76 -0.48
N THR A 111 -7.54 8.28 -1.66
CA THR A 111 -7.91 7.44 -2.81
C THR A 111 -6.73 6.53 -3.22
N THR A 112 -5.54 7.11 -3.39
CA THR A 112 -4.33 6.37 -3.75
C THR A 112 -3.91 5.38 -2.68
N TRP A 113 -3.99 5.76 -1.40
CA TRP A 113 -3.70 4.83 -0.31
C TRP A 113 -4.66 3.63 -0.31
N ALA A 114 -5.97 3.87 -0.47
CA ALA A 114 -6.97 2.81 -0.51
C ALA A 114 -6.75 1.85 -1.70
N TYR A 115 -6.47 2.40 -2.88
CA TYR A 115 -6.13 1.63 -4.08
C TYR A 115 -4.91 0.73 -3.83
N CYS A 116 -3.82 1.31 -3.34
CA CYS A 116 -2.57 0.60 -3.07
C CYS A 116 -2.69 -0.43 -1.96
N ALA A 117 -3.48 -0.16 -0.91
CA ALA A 117 -3.73 -1.09 0.17
C ALA A 117 -4.55 -2.30 -0.32
N SER A 118 -5.51 -2.08 -1.22
CA SER A 118 -6.28 -3.19 -1.80
C SER A 118 -5.49 -4.05 -2.80
N ASP A 119 -4.33 -3.57 -3.27
CA ASP A 119 -3.59 -4.16 -4.39
C ASP A 119 -4.51 -4.49 -5.57
N ALA A 120 -5.36 -3.53 -5.92
CA ALA A 120 -6.40 -3.64 -6.97
C ALA A 120 -7.27 -4.90 -6.85
N THR A 121 -7.55 -5.36 -5.63
CA THR A 121 -8.31 -6.59 -5.38
C THR A 121 -9.50 -6.32 -4.47
N ASP A 122 -10.70 -6.74 -4.90
CA ASP A 122 -11.93 -6.56 -4.12
C ASP A 122 -12.00 -7.51 -2.90
N GLN A 123 -11.93 -6.95 -1.69
CA GLN A 123 -12.07 -7.68 -0.43
C GLN A 123 -13.42 -7.45 0.27
N THR A 124 -14.44 -6.98 -0.45
CA THR A 124 -15.77 -6.67 0.11
C THR A 124 -16.40 -7.86 0.83
N ALA A 125 -16.27 -9.08 0.29
CA ALA A 125 -16.80 -10.29 0.93
C ALA A 125 -16.13 -10.58 2.29
N CYS A 126 -14.82 -10.33 2.38
CA CYS A 126 -14.04 -10.46 3.61
C CYS A 126 -14.49 -9.42 4.66
N CYS A 127 -14.67 -8.17 4.22
CA CYS A 127 -15.08 -7.07 5.08
C CYS A 127 -16.50 -7.22 5.63
N LYS A 128 -17.46 -7.62 4.78
CA LYS A 128 -18.85 -7.92 5.20
C LYS A 128 -18.88 -8.98 6.30
N LYS A 129 -18.10 -10.06 6.15
CA LYS A 129 -17.98 -11.11 7.18
C LYS A 129 -17.40 -10.61 8.51
N ARG A 130 -16.63 -9.50 8.49
CA ARG A 130 -16.04 -8.86 9.67
C ARG A 130 -16.84 -7.67 10.19
N GLY A 131 -18.06 -7.46 9.69
CA GLY A 131 -18.95 -6.40 10.19
C GLY A 131 -18.58 -4.99 9.75
N VAL A 132 -17.81 -4.83 8.67
CA VAL A 132 -17.61 -3.50 8.05
C VAL A 132 -18.93 -3.05 7.43
N VAL A 133 -19.39 -1.87 7.83
CA VAL A 133 -20.65 -1.28 7.34
C VAL A 133 -20.59 -0.94 5.87
N LYS A 134 -21.77 -0.85 5.23
CA LYS A 134 -21.91 -0.74 3.77
C LYS A 134 -21.18 0.48 3.21
N GLU A 135 -21.25 1.58 3.92
CA GLU A 135 -20.68 2.89 3.59
C GLU A 135 -19.15 2.84 3.52
N CYS A 136 -18.52 1.89 4.22
CA CYS A 136 -17.07 1.73 4.30
C CYS A 136 -16.51 0.65 3.37
N LEU A 137 -17.35 -0.05 2.60
CA LEU A 137 -16.91 -1.15 1.74
C LEU A 137 -16.08 -0.67 0.53
N SER A 138 -16.17 0.61 0.15
CA SER A 138 -15.30 1.25 -0.84
C SER A 138 -13.82 1.09 -0.48
N PHE A 139 -13.46 1.21 0.81
CA PHE A 139 -12.10 0.96 1.28
C PHE A 139 -11.66 -0.50 1.07
N CYS A 140 -12.56 -1.45 1.28
CA CYS A 140 -12.27 -2.87 1.07
C CYS A 140 -12.02 -3.22 -0.41
N LYS A 141 -12.63 -2.46 -1.31
CA LYS A 141 -12.40 -2.55 -2.76
C LYS A 141 -11.17 -1.77 -3.21
N GLY A 142 -10.73 -0.77 -2.43
CA GLY A 142 -9.69 0.18 -2.82
C GLY A 142 -10.18 1.26 -3.78
N ASP A 143 -11.48 1.54 -3.77
CA ASP A 143 -12.18 2.41 -4.71
C ASP A 143 -12.92 3.47 -3.91
N VAL A 144 -12.14 4.36 -3.28
CA VAL A 144 -12.62 5.39 -2.36
C VAL A 144 -12.51 6.74 -3.07
N PRO A 145 -13.59 7.23 -3.71
CA PRO A 145 -13.57 8.55 -4.32
C PRO A 145 -13.55 9.60 -3.22
N THR A 146 -12.42 10.27 -3.06
CA THR A 146 -12.28 11.46 -2.23
C THR A 146 -11.96 12.63 -3.15
N CYS A 147 -12.99 13.29 -3.70
CA CYS A 147 -12.79 14.37 -4.66
C CYS A 147 -12.88 15.77 -4.03
N ASP A 148 -13.42 15.85 -2.83
CA ASP A 148 -13.55 17.09 -2.06
C ASP A 148 -13.38 16.80 -0.57
N SER A 149 -13.25 17.86 0.23
CA SER A 149 -13.07 17.76 1.67
C SER A 149 -14.29 17.18 2.40
N GLN A 150 -15.50 17.32 1.84
CA GLN A 150 -16.73 16.80 2.43
C GLN A 150 -16.79 15.27 2.31
N ALA A 151 -16.44 14.72 1.15
CA ALA A 151 -16.38 13.28 0.89
C ALA A 151 -15.46 12.57 1.90
N ILE A 152 -14.43 13.24 2.40
CA ILE A 152 -13.54 12.69 3.42
C ILE A 152 -14.19 12.63 4.80
N LEU A 153 -14.92 13.68 5.18
CA LEU A 153 -15.63 13.71 6.46
C LEU A 153 -16.68 12.60 6.52
N ASP A 154 -17.30 12.29 5.37
CA ASP A 154 -18.26 11.18 5.25
C ASP A 154 -17.61 9.81 5.55
N TYR A 155 -16.29 9.68 5.35
CA TYR A 155 -15.53 8.47 5.67
C TYR A 155 -14.88 8.47 7.07
N GLN A 156 -15.00 9.55 7.84
CA GLN A 156 -14.51 9.56 9.24
C GLN A 156 -15.04 8.38 10.07
N PRO A 157 -16.33 7.96 9.97
CA PRO A 157 -16.83 6.79 10.65
C PRO A 157 -16.22 5.46 10.18
N CYS A 158 -15.45 5.42 9.10
CA CYS A 158 -14.79 4.20 8.64
C CYS A 158 -13.47 3.92 9.37
N THR A 159 -12.93 4.88 10.11
CA THR A 159 -11.69 4.70 10.91
C THR A 159 -11.83 3.62 11.99
N GLN A 160 -13.01 3.46 12.58
CA GLN A 160 -13.31 2.35 13.51
C GLN A 160 -13.27 0.96 12.84
N HIS A 161 -13.40 0.89 11.50
CA HIS A 161 -13.30 -0.35 10.74
C HIS A 161 -11.91 -0.60 10.15
N MET A 162 -10.97 0.35 10.31
CA MET A 162 -9.69 0.34 9.58
C MET A 162 -8.86 -0.93 9.83
N GLN A 163 -8.85 -1.44 11.07
CA GLN A 163 -8.17 -2.69 11.38
C GLN A 163 -8.74 -3.89 10.60
N ALA A 164 -10.07 -3.99 10.50
CA ALA A 164 -10.73 -5.07 9.76
C ALA A 164 -10.52 -4.94 8.25
N ILE A 165 -10.60 -3.71 7.73
CA ILE A 165 -10.35 -3.37 6.32
C ILE A 165 -8.92 -3.76 5.93
N MET A 166 -7.90 -3.26 6.65
CA MET A 166 -6.50 -3.53 6.38
C MET A 166 -6.17 -5.02 6.52
N GLN A 167 -6.77 -5.71 7.49
CA GLN A 167 -6.60 -7.15 7.64
C GLN A 167 -7.14 -7.91 6.41
N CYS A 168 -8.32 -7.54 5.92
CA CYS A 168 -8.91 -8.14 4.73
C CYS A 168 -8.08 -7.87 3.48
N GLN A 169 -7.61 -6.64 3.30
CA GLN A 169 -6.71 -6.27 2.21
C GLN A 169 -5.42 -7.10 2.23
N LYS A 170 -4.75 -7.24 3.41
CA LYS A 170 -3.57 -8.11 3.57
C LYS A 170 -3.84 -9.59 3.26
N GLU A 171 -5.04 -10.08 3.58
CA GLU A 171 -5.47 -11.45 3.27
C GLU A 171 -5.70 -11.67 1.77
N GLY A 172 -6.06 -10.63 1.02
CA GLY A 172 -6.25 -10.65 -0.44
C GLY A 172 -4.97 -10.61 -1.27
N LEU A 173 -3.83 -10.31 -0.65
CA LEU A 173 -2.56 -10.17 -1.36
C LEU A 173 -2.10 -11.48 -1.99
N GLY A 174 -1.72 -11.40 -3.26
CA GLY A 174 -1.02 -12.46 -3.98
C GLY A 174 0.50 -12.31 -3.92
N ALA A 175 1.21 -13.34 -4.38
CA ALA A 175 2.68 -13.30 -4.47
C ALA A 175 3.19 -12.19 -5.41
N LYS A 176 2.42 -11.82 -6.43
CA LYS A 176 2.75 -10.74 -7.38
C LYS A 176 1.86 -9.51 -7.15
N PRO A 177 2.38 -8.28 -7.31
CA PRO A 177 1.58 -7.06 -7.45
C PRO A 177 0.52 -7.16 -8.52
N ARG A 178 -0.65 -6.60 -8.22
CA ARG A 178 -1.76 -6.47 -9.17
C ARG A 178 -2.15 -5.02 -9.44
N TYR A 179 -1.62 -4.05 -8.69
CA TYR A 179 -1.82 -2.66 -9.03
C TYR A 179 -1.29 -2.37 -10.44
N ASP A 180 -2.05 -1.62 -11.20
CA ASP A 180 -1.68 -1.03 -12.47
C ASP A 180 -0.73 0.17 -12.21
N PRO A 181 0.51 0.17 -12.75
CA PRO A 181 1.45 1.28 -12.60
C PRO A 181 1.01 2.57 -13.31
N ASP A 182 0.10 2.48 -14.28
CA ASP A 182 -0.44 3.64 -15.01
C ASP A 182 -1.76 4.14 -14.40
N TRP A 183 -2.19 3.56 -13.27
CA TRP A 183 -3.38 4.00 -12.57
C TRP A 183 -3.23 5.42 -12.04
N SER A 184 -4.32 6.19 -12.13
CA SER A 184 -4.44 7.51 -11.52
C SER A 184 -5.77 7.61 -10.77
N SER A 185 -5.80 8.41 -9.70
CA SER A 185 -7.06 8.76 -9.05
C SER A 185 -7.98 9.51 -10.01
N VAL A 186 -9.25 9.13 -10.06
CA VAL A 186 -10.28 9.77 -10.89
C VAL A 186 -10.59 11.20 -10.40
N CYS A 187 -10.35 11.47 -9.13
CA CYS A 187 -10.58 12.76 -8.53
C CYS A 187 -9.45 13.75 -8.87
N GLU A 188 -9.81 14.87 -9.48
CA GLU A 188 -9.00 16.08 -9.46
C GLU A 188 -9.40 16.88 -8.22
N TRP A 189 -8.54 16.90 -7.21
CA TRP A 189 -8.72 17.80 -6.07
C TRP A 189 -8.63 19.25 -6.56
N GLU A 190 -9.55 20.09 -6.14
CA GLU A 190 -9.52 21.52 -6.46
C GLU A 190 -8.14 22.09 -6.09
N GLY A 191 -7.42 22.63 -7.09
CA GLY A 191 -6.06 23.16 -6.92
C GLY A 191 -4.93 22.36 -7.60
N LYS A 192 -5.26 21.41 -8.49
CA LYS A 192 -4.35 21.11 -9.61
C LYS A 192 -4.21 22.31 -10.57
#